data_AF-A0A7S1NKN9-F1
#
_entry.id   AF-A0A7S1NKN9-F1
#
_cell.length_a   1.000
_cell.length_b   1.000
_cell.length_c   1.000
_cell.angle_alpha   90.00
_cell.angle_beta   90.00
_cell.angle_gamma   90.00
#
_symmetry.space_group_name_H-M   'P 1'
#
loop_
_entity.id
_entity.type
_entity.pdbx_description
1 polymer ?
#
loop_
_entity_poly.entity_id
_entity_poly.type
_entity_poly.pdbx_seq_one_letter_code
_entity_poly.pdbx_strand_id
1 'polypeptide(L)'
;HLHWQFWKSEGPLPVEQASTRTVLTKMVPAHTELPALATLSVQELVDYPIRGFKIVSGAHPSQRAQTAAFVAQCVQYMVQHRVAYNLVVSSRGRGAHVYLLPRQLGARHPHYGFVAGFPEIAGYVIMLSEEDYVNADLQALDSYFVHNVSLPPRRFASLRRRL
;
A
#
# COMPACT_ATOMS: atom_id res chain seq x y z
N HIS A 1 20.00 -4.59 6.09
CA HIS A 1 20.22 -3.53 5.08
C HIS A 1 18.88 -2.99 4.60
N LEU A 2 18.69 -1.67 4.62
CA LEU A 2 17.55 -1.03 3.95
C LEU A 2 17.75 -1.15 2.43
N HIS A 3 16.73 -1.62 1.72
CA HIS A 3 16.77 -1.79 0.27
C HIS A 3 15.38 -1.59 -0.34
N TRP A 4 15.36 -1.38 -1.65
CA TRP A 4 14.14 -1.32 -2.46
C TRP A 4 14.14 -2.51 -3.43
N GLN A 5 12.96 -3.07 -3.69
CA GLN A 5 12.77 -4.11 -4.69
C GLN A 5 12.02 -3.50 -5.88
N PHE A 6 12.50 -3.76 -7.09
CA PHE A 6 11.92 -3.25 -8.33
C PHE A 6 11.47 -4.42 -9.19
N TRP A 7 10.19 -4.45 -9.54
CA TRP A 7 9.61 -5.46 -10.42
C TRP A 7 8.95 -4.78 -11.61
N LYS A 8 9.12 -5.39 -12.78
CA LYS A 8 8.37 -5.04 -13.98
C LYS A 8 7.11 -5.91 -14.00
N SER A 9 5.94 -5.30 -14.04
CA SER A 9 4.67 -5.99 -14.30
C SER A 9 4.18 -5.66 -15.71
N GLU A 10 3.54 -6.64 -16.36
CA GLU A 10 2.92 -6.46 -17.67
C GLU A 10 1.57 -5.70 -17.56
N GLY A 11 0.90 -5.82 -16.41
CA GLY A 11 -0.41 -5.25 -16.13
C GLY A 11 -0.40 -4.25 -14.96
N PRO A 12 -1.56 -3.68 -14.60
CA PRO A 12 -1.75 -3.05 -13.30
C PRO A 12 -1.59 -4.10 -12.19
N LEU A 13 -0.88 -3.78 -11.12
CA LEU A 13 -0.81 -4.64 -9.94
C LEU A 13 -2.23 -4.81 -9.35
N PRO A 14 -2.56 -5.97 -8.74
CA PRO A 14 -3.87 -6.15 -8.10
C PRO A 14 -4.23 -5.06 -7.10
N VAL A 15 -3.26 -4.56 -6.32
CA VAL A 15 -3.48 -3.43 -5.39
C VAL A 15 -3.88 -2.12 -6.10
N GLU A 16 -3.54 -1.94 -7.38
CA GLU A 16 -3.95 -0.78 -8.18
C GLU A 16 -5.39 -0.87 -8.65
N GLN A 17 -5.94 -2.08 -8.69
CA GLN A 17 -7.31 -2.37 -9.13
C GLN A 17 -8.32 -2.29 -7.99
N ALA A 18 -7.84 -2.23 -6.75
CA ALA A 18 -8.69 -2.07 -5.58
C ALA A 18 -9.51 -0.78 -5.66
N SER A 19 -10.79 -0.90 -5.36
CA SER A 19 -11.69 0.22 -5.12
C SER A 19 -11.18 1.05 -3.95
N THR A 20 -11.37 2.36 -4.05
CA THR A 20 -10.90 3.30 -3.04
C THR A 20 -11.98 4.27 -2.61
N ARG A 21 -11.90 4.73 -1.37
CA ARG A 21 -12.74 5.79 -0.83
C ARG A 21 -11.86 6.89 -0.27
N THR A 22 -12.06 8.13 -0.74
CA THR A 22 -11.35 9.29 -0.21
C THR A 22 -11.65 9.46 1.28
N VAL A 23 -10.59 9.55 2.10
CA VAL A 23 -10.67 9.79 3.55
C VAL A 23 -10.13 11.15 3.94
N LEU A 24 -9.20 11.69 3.16
CA LEU A 24 -8.63 13.01 3.38
C LEU A 24 -8.28 13.65 2.03
N THR A 25 -8.61 14.94 1.90
CA THR A 25 -8.09 15.79 0.83
C THR A 25 -7.34 16.94 1.50
N LYS A 26 -6.05 17.05 1.22
CA LYS A 26 -5.20 18.12 1.75
C LYS A 26 -4.85 19.07 0.62
N MET A 27 -5.09 20.35 0.86
CA MET A 27 -4.59 21.42 0.01
C MET A 27 -3.11 21.59 0.31
N VAL A 28 -2.28 21.52 -0.72
CA VAL A 28 -0.83 21.70 -0.59
C VAL A 28 -0.41 22.91 -1.41
N PRO A 29 0.40 23.84 -0.86
CA PRO A 29 0.85 24.99 -1.61
C PRO A 29 1.61 24.53 -2.85
N ALA A 30 1.15 24.83 -4.07
CA ALA A 30 1.96 24.52 -5.24
C ALA A 30 3.16 25.47 -5.27
N HIS A 31 4.38 24.93 -5.26
CA HIS A 31 5.58 25.70 -5.55
C HIS A 31 5.66 25.95 -7.06
N THR A 32 4.74 26.77 -7.58
CA THR A 32 4.69 27.23 -8.97
C THR A 32 4.33 28.70 -9.01
N GLU A 33 4.80 29.41 -10.04
CA GLU A 33 4.58 30.85 -10.26
C GLU A 33 3.10 31.23 -10.42
N LEU A 34 2.24 30.24 -10.71
CA LEU A 34 0.78 30.36 -10.65
C LEU A 34 0.25 29.61 -9.43
N PRO A 35 -0.62 30.22 -8.60
CA PRO A 35 -1.19 29.61 -7.41
C PRO A 35 -2.31 28.63 -7.79
N ALA A 36 -1.99 27.61 -8.59
CA ALA A 36 -2.88 26.48 -8.76
C ALA A 36 -2.76 25.62 -7.50
N LEU A 37 -3.80 25.61 -6.67
CA LEU A 37 -3.84 24.76 -5.49
C LEU A 37 -3.63 23.28 -5.88
N ALA A 38 -2.55 22.67 -5.39
CA ALA A 38 -2.33 21.24 -5.54
C ALA A 38 -3.18 20.49 -4.50
N THR A 39 -3.83 19.42 -4.92
CA THR A 39 -4.57 18.53 -4.01
C THR A 39 -3.79 17.24 -3.83
N LEU A 40 -3.56 16.87 -2.57
CA LEU A 40 -3.15 15.54 -2.17
C LEU A 40 -4.38 14.82 -1.64
N SER A 41 -4.67 13.65 -2.21
CA SER A 41 -5.79 12.80 -1.79
C SER A 41 -5.25 11.54 -1.12
N VAL A 42 -5.76 11.25 0.07
CA VAL A 42 -5.57 9.97 0.75
C VAL A 42 -6.86 9.19 0.60
N GLN A 43 -6.76 8.00 0.04
CA GLN A 43 -7.89 7.13 -0.25
C GLN A 43 -7.67 5.80 0.46
N GLU A 44 -8.66 5.33 1.21
CA GLU A 44 -8.66 4.02 1.87
C GLU A 44 -8.99 2.93 0.84
N LEU A 45 -8.25 1.82 0.84
CA LEU A 45 -8.56 0.63 0.03
C LEU A 45 -9.79 -0.08 0.62
N VAL A 46 -10.76 -0.45 -0.20
CA VAL A 46 -12.07 -0.97 0.25
C VAL A 46 -12.18 -2.48 0.13
N ASP A 47 -11.79 -3.03 -1.03
CA ASP A 47 -11.98 -4.43 -1.46
C ASP A 47 -10.64 -5.16 -1.62
N TYR A 48 -9.62 -4.71 -0.89
CA TYR A 48 -8.30 -5.33 -0.87
C TYR A 48 -8.08 -6.05 0.47
N PRO A 49 -7.54 -7.29 0.51
CA PRO A 49 -7.39 -8.05 1.74
C PRO A 49 -6.48 -7.36 2.76
N ILE A 50 -5.58 -6.50 2.29
CA ILE A 50 -4.71 -5.68 3.14
C ILE A 50 -5.27 -4.26 3.23
N ARG A 51 -5.82 -3.90 4.38
CA ARG A 51 -6.17 -2.51 4.71
C ARG A 51 -4.98 -1.59 4.49
N GLY A 52 -5.21 -0.50 3.76
CA GLY A 52 -4.17 0.46 3.44
C GLY A 52 -4.70 1.74 2.82
N PHE A 53 -3.77 2.60 2.43
CA PHE A 53 -4.06 3.89 1.85
C PHE A 53 -3.38 4.02 0.48
N LYS A 54 -4.12 4.49 -0.51
CA LYS A 54 -3.60 5.02 -1.76
C LYS A 54 -3.44 6.53 -1.60
N ILE A 55 -2.21 7.01 -1.75
CA ILE A 55 -1.88 8.43 -1.73
C ILE A 55 -1.68 8.86 -3.18
N VAL A 56 -2.48 9.85 -3.59
CA VAL A 56 -2.51 10.35 -4.97
C VAL A 56 -2.23 11.85 -4.95
N SER A 57 -1.32 12.28 -5.81
CA SER A 57 -1.18 13.68 -6.23
C SER A 57 -1.32 13.80 -7.73
N GLY A 58 -1.53 15.02 -8.21
CA GLY A 58 -1.50 15.29 -9.64
C GLY A 58 -0.10 15.06 -10.26
N ALA A 59 -0.06 15.18 -11.59
CA ALA A 59 1.07 14.75 -12.41
C ALA A 59 2.32 15.64 -12.28
N HIS A 60 2.17 16.87 -11.78
CA HIS A 60 3.22 17.89 -11.79
C HIS A 60 4.37 17.53 -10.82
N PRO A 61 5.65 17.74 -11.20
CA PRO A 61 6.80 17.38 -10.36
C PRO A 61 6.77 17.95 -8.94
N SER A 62 6.36 19.22 -8.76
CA SER A 62 6.25 19.83 -7.43
C SER A 62 5.24 19.11 -6.52
N GLN A 63 4.20 18.51 -7.10
CA GLN A 63 3.20 17.73 -6.36
C GLN A 63 3.73 16.35 -5.98
N ARG A 64 4.64 15.76 -6.79
CA ARG A 64 5.32 14.50 -6.46
C ARG A 64 6.23 14.66 -5.24
N ALA A 65 6.98 15.77 -5.15
CA ALA A 65 7.81 16.07 -3.98
C ALA A 65 6.97 16.20 -2.70
N GLN A 66 5.78 16.79 -2.81
CA GLN A 66 4.84 16.90 -1.68
C GLN A 66 4.25 15.56 -1.27
N THR A 67 3.91 14.71 -2.23
CA THR A 67 3.51 13.32 -1.94
C THR A 67 4.61 12.57 -1.22
N ALA A 68 5.86 12.69 -1.68
CA ALA A 68 6.99 12.07 -1.00
C ALA A 68 7.16 12.59 0.44
N ALA A 69 7.04 13.90 0.65
CA ALA A 69 7.12 14.50 1.99
C ALA A 69 5.97 14.03 2.91
N PHE A 70 4.75 13.94 2.39
CA PHE A 70 3.60 13.43 3.14
C PHE A 70 3.75 11.94 3.47
N VAL A 71 4.17 11.12 2.52
CA VAL A 71 4.48 9.70 2.73
C VAL A 71 5.57 9.55 3.80
N ALA A 72 6.62 10.37 3.77
CA ALA A 72 7.69 10.35 4.77
C ALA A 72 7.16 10.64 6.19
N GLN A 73 6.23 11.61 6.34
CA GLN A 73 5.58 11.89 7.63
C GLN A 73 4.75 10.69 8.12
N CYS A 74 3.99 10.05 7.22
CA CYS A 74 3.22 8.85 7.54
C CYS A 74 4.14 7.71 8.00
N VAL A 75 5.23 7.48 7.27
CA VAL A 75 6.27 6.49 7.59
C VAL A 75 6.88 6.76 8.95
N GLN A 76 7.29 8.01 9.22
CA GLN A 76 7.86 8.39 10.51
C GLN A 76 6.89 8.10 11.66
N TYR A 77 5.61 8.43 11.49
CA TYR A 77 4.58 8.11 12.47
C TYR A 77 4.49 6.59 12.72
N MET A 78 4.48 5.76 11.68
CA MET A 78 4.42 4.30 11.83
C MET A 78 5.66 3.74 12.53
N VAL A 79 6.85 4.26 12.21
CA VAL A 79 8.11 3.88 12.89
C VAL A 79 8.03 4.23 14.38
N GLN A 80 7.63 5.45 14.73
CA GLN A 80 7.47 5.90 16.12
C GLN A 80 6.50 5.01 16.92
N HIS A 81 5.44 4.53 16.27
CA HIS A 81 4.40 3.69 16.89
C HIS A 81 4.61 2.19 16.69
N ARG A 82 5.79 1.77 16.20
CA ARG A 82 6.16 0.37 15.94
C ARG A 82 5.10 -0.37 15.10
N VAL A 83 4.58 0.30 14.08
CA VAL A 83 3.68 -0.28 13.09
C VAL A 83 4.54 -0.71 11.90
N ALA A 84 4.58 -2.02 11.62
CA ALA A 84 5.20 -2.51 10.40
C ALA A 84 4.41 -2.03 9.18
N TYR A 85 5.09 -1.76 8.07
CA TYR A 85 4.45 -1.25 6.87
C TYR A 85 5.20 -1.72 5.62
N ASN A 86 4.49 -1.68 4.50
CA ASN A 86 5.11 -1.69 3.19
C ASN A 86 4.67 -0.46 2.39
N LEU A 87 5.56 -0.03 1.50
CA LEU A 87 5.27 0.95 0.47
C LEU A 87 5.34 0.26 -0.87
N VAL A 88 4.26 0.35 -1.65
CA VAL A 88 4.25 -0.04 -3.06
C VAL A 88 4.11 1.24 -3.87
N VAL A 89 5.05 1.47 -4.77
CA VAL A 89 5.04 2.65 -5.65
C VAL A 89 4.80 2.17 -7.06
N SER A 90 3.70 2.62 -7.66
CA SER A 90 3.42 2.41 -9.09
C SER A 90 3.59 3.73 -9.84
N SER A 91 4.38 3.69 -10.90
CA SER A 91 4.54 4.78 -11.86
C SER A 91 3.69 4.59 -13.12
N ARG A 92 2.74 3.64 -13.09
CA ARG A 92 1.88 3.34 -14.24
C ARG A 92 0.87 4.48 -14.44
N GLY A 93 0.87 5.10 -15.62
CA GLY A 93 -0.02 6.22 -15.98
C GLY A 93 0.63 7.60 -15.84
N ARG A 94 -0.19 8.66 -15.72
CA ARG A 94 0.29 10.07 -15.64
C ARG A 94 0.64 10.53 -14.22
N GLY A 95 0.64 9.65 -13.21
CA GLY A 95 0.89 9.99 -11.82
C GLY A 95 1.69 8.92 -11.08
N ALA A 96 2.34 9.31 -9.98
CA ALA A 96 2.92 8.36 -9.03
C ALA A 96 1.84 7.99 -8.02
N HIS A 97 1.48 6.71 -7.96
CA HIS A 97 0.58 6.18 -6.95
C HIS A 97 1.41 5.52 -5.86
N VAL A 98 1.22 5.96 -4.61
CA VAL A 98 1.88 5.35 -3.46
C VAL A 98 0.84 4.63 -2.63
N TYR A 99 1.00 3.32 -2.49
CA TYR A 99 0.19 2.49 -1.62
C TYR A 99 0.95 2.28 -0.32
N LEU A 100 0.40 2.82 0.76
CA LEU A 100 0.89 2.64 2.10
C LEU A 100 0.08 1.54 2.79
N LEU A 101 0.74 0.41 3.04
CA LEU A 101 0.12 -0.81 3.55
C LEU A 101 0.63 -1.10 4.97
N PRO A 102 -0.02 -0.55 6.01
CA PRO A 102 0.32 -0.85 7.39
C PRO A 102 -0.12 -2.28 7.71
N ARG A 103 0.72 -3.02 8.41
CA ARG A 103 0.57 -4.46 8.56
C ARG A 103 0.96 -4.96 9.94
N GLN A 104 0.49 -6.16 10.22
CA GLN A 104 1.03 -6.99 11.28
C GLN A 104 2.39 -7.54 10.83
N LEU A 105 3.28 -7.80 11.79
CA LEU A 105 4.44 -8.65 11.53
C LEU A 105 3.87 -10.05 11.27
N GLY A 106 3.82 -10.42 9.99
CA GLY A 106 3.14 -11.63 9.55
C GLY A 106 3.89 -12.87 10.00
N ALA A 107 3.15 -13.85 10.51
CA ALA A 107 3.65 -15.21 10.63
C ALA A 107 3.81 -15.82 9.23
N ARG A 108 4.61 -16.87 9.11
CA ARG A 108 4.69 -17.66 7.89
C ARG A 108 3.31 -18.27 7.57
N HIS A 109 2.90 -18.24 6.30
CA HIS A 109 1.66 -18.88 5.86
C HIS A 109 1.72 -20.38 6.21
N PRO A 110 0.70 -20.93 6.90
CA PRO A 110 0.78 -22.29 7.46
C PRO A 110 0.93 -23.38 6.41
N HIS A 111 0.27 -23.23 5.26
CA HIS A 111 0.32 -24.20 4.16
C HIS A 111 1.47 -23.92 3.18
N TYR A 112 1.52 -22.73 2.58
CA TYR A 112 2.49 -22.40 1.53
C TYR A 112 3.87 -21.93 2.01
N GLY A 113 4.09 -21.78 3.31
CA GLY A 113 5.42 -21.52 3.87
C GLY A 113 6.05 -20.15 3.54
N PHE A 114 5.36 -19.24 2.86
CA PHE A 114 5.88 -17.89 2.59
C PHE A 114 5.61 -16.92 3.75
N VAL A 115 6.44 -15.89 3.89
CA VAL A 115 6.12 -14.73 4.75
C VAL A 115 5.74 -13.60 3.81
N ALA A 116 4.55 -13.00 4.01
CA ALA A 116 4.06 -11.98 3.09
C ALA A 116 5.07 -10.83 2.99
N GLY A 117 5.65 -10.59 1.82
CA GLY A 117 6.58 -9.51 1.53
C GLY A 117 6.14 -8.80 0.27
N PHE A 118 7.08 -8.12 -0.40
CA PHE A 118 6.88 -7.85 -1.81
C PHE A 118 7.41 -9.08 -2.58
N PRO A 119 6.61 -9.68 -3.50
CA PRO A 119 5.44 -9.09 -4.18
C PRO A 119 4.05 -9.41 -3.59
N GLU A 120 3.94 -10.22 -2.54
CA GLU A 120 2.66 -10.72 -2.00
C GLU A 120 1.72 -9.60 -1.56
N ILE A 121 2.25 -8.57 -0.91
CA ILE A 121 1.50 -7.38 -0.51
C ILE A 121 0.90 -6.59 -1.68
N ALA A 122 1.42 -6.77 -2.90
CA ALA A 122 0.94 -6.11 -4.10
C ALA A 122 -0.10 -6.99 -4.83
N GLY A 123 -0.29 -8.23 -4.37
CA GLY A 123 -1.32 -9.17 -4.82
C GLY A 123 -0.79 -10.37 -5.61
N TYR A 124 0.53 -10.58 -5.68
CA TYR A 124 1.09 -11.78 -6.30
C TYR A 124 1.52 -12.79 -5.25
N VAL A 125 0.92 -13.97 -5.23
CA VAL A 125 1.41 -15.08 -4.41
C VAL A 125 2.36 -15.93 -5.24
N ILE A 126 3.60 -16.06 -4.80
CA ILE A 126 4.57 -16.95 -5.43
C ILE A 126 4.41 -18.34 -4.81
N MET A 127 4.00 -19.31 -5.62
CA MET A 127 4.03 -20.73 -5.25
C MET A 127 5.34 -21.35 -5.72
N LEU A 128 5.99 -22.11 -4.85
CA LEU A 128 7.29 -22.75 -5.14
C LEU A 128 7.16 -24.20 -5.61
N SER A 129 5.98 -24.81 -5.44
CA SER A 129 5.69 -26.15 -5.94
C SER A 129 4.50 -26.12 -6.90
N GLU A 130 4.52 -27.01 -7.88
CA GLU A 130 3.40 -27.21 -8.80
C GLU A 130 2.15 -27.73 -8.07
N GLU A 131 2.35 -28.58 -7.07
CA GLU A 131 1.26 -29.09 -6.23
C GLU A 131 0.53 -27.97 -5.47
N ASP A 132 1.27 -27.04 -4.85
CA ASP A 132 0.68 -25.89 -4.18
C ASP A 132 -0.07 -24.97 -5.14
N TYR A 133 0.43 -24.84 -6.38
CA TYR A 133 -0.21 -24.03 -7.41
C TYR A 133 -1.53 -24.66 -7.87
N VAL A 134 -1.52 -25.96 -8.17
CA VAL A 134 -2.72 -26.70 -8.64
C VAL A 134 -3.78 -26.76 -7.54
N ASN A 135 -3.36 -26.95 -6.28
CA ASN A 135 -4.24 -27.07 -5.13
C ASN A 135 -4.36 -25.78 -4.32
N ALA A 136 -4.14 -24.63 -4.97
CA ALA A 136 -4.18 -23.34 -4.29
C ALA A 136 -5.60 -23.04 -3.76
N ASP A 137 -5.73 -22.97 -2.43
CA ASP A 137 -6.94 -22.52 -1.76
C ASP A 137 -6.91 -20.99 -1.67
N LEU A 138 -7.57 -20.35 -2.63
CA LEU A 138 -7.66 -18.90 -2.72
C LEU A 138 -8.38 -18.29 -1.52
N GLN A 139 -9.32 -19.00 -0.89
CA GLN A 139 -10.03 -18.51 0.28
C GLN A 139 -9.13 -18.56 1.52
N ALA A 140 -8.32 -19.61 1.66
CA ALA A 140 -7.32 -19.69 2.72
C ALA A 140 -6.24 -18.60 2.58
N LEU A 141 -5.78 -18.33 1.35
CA LEU A 141 -4.86 -17.23 1.06
C LEU A 141 -5.44 -15.87 1.45
N ASP A 142 -6.66 -15.57 0.98
CA ASP A 142 -7.35 -14.31 1.29
C ASP A 142 -7.53 -14.12 2.80
N SER A 143 -8.05 -15.15 3.48
CA SER A 143 -8.21 -15.19 4.93
C SER A 143 -6.89 -14.94 5.66
N TYR A 144 -5.80 -15.55 5.20
CA TYR A 144 -4.47 -15.31 5.76
C TYR A 144 -4.06 -13.83 5.63
N PHE A 145 -4.25 -13.20 4.46
CA PHE A 145 -3.91 -11.79 4.30
C PHE A 145 -4.79 -10.88 5.16
N VAL A 146 -6.09 -11.15 5.26
CA VAL A 146 -7.03 -10.36 6.07
C VAL A 146 -6.72 -10.43 7.56
N HIS A 147 -6.38 -11.63 8.07
CA HIS A 147 -6.29 -11.88 9.50
C HIS A 147 -4.87 -11.86 10.06
N ASN A 148 -3.87 -12.24 9.26
CA ASN A 148 -2.49 -12.42 9.72
C ASN A 148 -1.52 -11.36 9.16
N VAL A 149 -1.87 -10.73 8.03
CA VAL A 149 -1.03 -9.70 7.40
C VAL A 149 -1.60 -8.30 7.62
N SER A 150 -2.87 -8.07 7.31
CA SER A 150 -3.51 -6.76 7.44
C SER A 150 -3.60 -6.32 8.89
N LEU A 151 -3.49 -5.01 9.18
CA LEU A 151 -3.78 -4.51 10.52
C LEU A 151 -5.21 -4.84 10.95
N PRO A 152 -5.43 -5.21 12.23
CA PRO A 152 -6.77 -5.41 12.77
C PRO A 152 -7.62 -4.13 12.67
N PRO A 153 -8.95 -4.25 12.45
CA PRO A 153 -9.82 -3.09 12.21
C PRO A 153 -9.68 -1.95 13.23
N ARG A 154 -9.59 -2.28 14.52
CA ARG A 154 -9.44 -1.29 15.60
C ARG A 154 -8.12 -0.51 15.51
N ARG A 155 -7.01 -1.20 15.21
CA ARG A 155 -5.69 -0.56 15.05
C ARG A 155 -5.65 0.29 13.78
N PHE A 156 -6.21 -0.22 12.69
CA PHE A 156 -6.29 0.51 11.42
C PHE A 156 -7.15 1.78 11.56
N ALA A 157 -8.32 1.70 12.21
CA ALA A 157 -9.16 2.87 12.48
C ALA A 157 -8.46 3.91 13.37
N SER A 158 -7.62 3.47 14.32
CA SER A 158 -6.79 4.38 15.12
C SER A 158 -5.73 5.09 14.28
N LEU A 159 -5.08 4.38 13.35
CA LEU A 159 -4.11 4.96 12.42
C LEU A 159 -4.79 5.96 11.48
N ARG A 160 -5.95 5.60 10.91
CA ARG A 160 -6.73 6.45 10.01
C ARG A 160 -7.10 7.81 10.59
N ARG A 161 -7.33 7.90 11.91
CA ARG A 161 -7.67 9.16 12.59
C ARG A 161 -6.47 10.10 12.79
N ARG A 162 -5.26 9.60 12.56
CA ARG A 162 -3.99 10.31 12.86
C ARG A 162 -3.17 10.61 11.60
N LEU A 163 -3.53 9.98 10.48
CA LEU A 163 -3.07 10.33 9.14
C LEU A 163 -4.03 11.37 8.55
#